data_AF-A0A2N1BVL1-F1
#
_entry.id   AF-A0A2N1BVL1-F1
#
_cell.length_a   1.000
_cell.length_b   1.000
_cell.length_c   1.000
_cell.angle_alpha   90.00
_cell.angle_beta   90.00
_cell.angle_gamma   90.00
#
_symmetry.space_group_name_H-M   'P 1'
#
loop_
_entity.id
_entity.type
_entity.pdbx_description
1 polymer ?
#
loop_
_entity_poly.entity_id
_entity_poly.type
_entity_poly.pdbx_seq_one_letter_code
_entity_poly.pdbx_strand_id
1 'polypeptide(L)'
;MALSVVTNTSSLNAQRNLTKSGEGLATSMQRLSSGMRINSAKDDAAGMQIANRLTSQINGLGVAQRNANDGISMAQTAEGAMQESSNILQRMRDLSLQSANGSNGAEDRAALQKEVGALQQELTRIAETTKFGATSLLDGSFGTKQFQIGANANETINVTLGNMSADAIGAHEIMGAGSSTTAALGDVETVALATNLNITGDTLNINGDSLTVSANVGAAAIADQINELGNGVVAEAKLSTTIAGITSSSTSVLEMEKGGVIVDQFDLATYGGDMGRLAEDMQAKGYDAVFDGTSSISFNATDIDGIDVTGAGDTSAFTVGGQAVASTTGSLSMSSQLDLSSSNKIGISGTNVDEILGGTVASTGGASALTSVEAIDISGADSAGAQSALKTIDAALAQIDSSRAGLGAVQNRFSHTISNLANISENVSSSRSRIQDTDFASETANMTKNQILQQAGTSILSQANQIPQAAISLLG
;
A
#
# COMPACT_ATOMS: atom_id res chain seq x y z
N MET A 1 44.53 -35.07 75.05
CA MET A 1 45.92 -34.77 74.65
C MET A 1 46.09 -33.25 74.71
N ALA A 2 46.35 -32.61 75.86
CA ALA A 2 47.49 -32.72 76.78
C ALA A 2 48.81 -32.30 76.09
N LEU A 3 49.08 -30.99 76.16
CA LEU A 3 50.26 -30.20 75.75
C LEU A 3 51.35 -30.89 74.91
N SER A 4 51.46 -30.51 73.63
CA SER A 4 52.62 -30.74 72.77
C SER A 4 53.41 -29.43 72.61
N VAL A 5 54.73 -29.45 72.80
CA VAL A 5 55.61 -28.27 72.70
C VAL A 5 56.04 -27.98 71.26
N VAL A 6 56.06 -28.99 70.38
CA VAL A 6 56.54 -28.88 68.99
C VAL A 6 55.45 -28.47 68.00
N THR A 7 54.20 -28.89 68.22
CA THR A 7 53.08 -28.56 67.34
C THR A 7 51.91 -27.99 68.15
N ASN A 8 51.53 -26.75 67.82
CA ASN A 8 50.40 -26.06 68.43
C ASN A 8 49.17 -26.10 67.51
N THR A 9 48.36 -27.14 67.68
CA THR A 9 47.14 -27.35 66.89
C THR A 9 46.08 -26.28 67.13
N SER A 10 46.06 -25.67 68.33
CA SER A 10 45.17 -24.56 68.70
C SER A 10 45.50 -23.29 67.92
N SER A 11 46.79 -22.96 67.80
CA SER A 11 47.27 -21.82 66.99
C SER A 11 47.04 -22.04 65.50
N LEU A 12 47.29 -23.25 64.98
CA LEU A 12 46.99 -23.60 63.57
C LEU A 12 45.49 -23.54 63.24
N ASN A 13 44.62 -23.91 64.17
CA ASN A 13 43.16 -23.73 64.02
C ASN A 13 42.78 -22.25 64.08
N ALA A 14 43.35 -21.46 65.00
CA ALA A 14 43.10 -20.03 65.09
C ALA A 14 43.56 -19.30 63.81
N GLN A 15 44.74 -19.65 63.28
CA GLN A 15 45.27 -19.10 62.03
C GLN A 15 44.38 -19.45 60.82
N ARG A 16 43.93 -20.71 60.69
CA ARG A 16 42.99 -21.10 59.61
C ARG A 16 41.67 -20.32 59.67
N ASN A 17 41.11 -20.13 60.86
CA ASN A 17 39.89 -19.34 61.04
C ASN A 17 40.11 -17.84 60.79
N LEU A 18 41.27 -17.31 61.15
CA LEU A 18 41.66 -15.92 60.87
C LEU A 18 41.80 -15.68 59.36
N THR A 19 42.50 -16.56 58.64
CA THR A 19 42.61 -16.49 57.17
C THR A 19 41.23 -16.55 56.51
N LYS A 20 40.36 -17.48 56.95
CA LYS A 20 38.99 -17.59 56.43
C LYS A 20 38.15 -16.33 56.66
N SER A 21 38.28 -15.71 57.83
CA SER A 21 37.57 -14.45 58.14
C SER A 21 38.14 -13.27 57.35
N GLY A 22 39.45 -13.24 57.11
CA GLY A 22 40.11 -12.26 56.26
C GLY A 22 39.70 -12.37 54.78
N GLU A 23 39.60 -13.58 54.24
CA GLU A 23 39.06 -13.83 52.89
C GLU A 23 37.60 -13.39 52.78
N GLY A 24 36.76 -13.74 53.77
CA GLY A 24 35.37 -13.31 53.81
C GLY A 24 35.20 -11.80 53.85
N LEU A 25 36.04 -11.09 54.62
CA LEU A 25 36.07 -9.63 54.65
C LEU A 25 36.44 -9.04 53.28
N ALA A 26 37.47 -9.60 52.63
CA ALA A 26 37.89 -9.15 51.30
C ALA A 26 36.78 -9.33 50.26
N THR A 27 36.06 -10.45 50.30
CA THR A 27 34.90 -10.70 49.42
C THR A 27 33.76 -9.70 49.69
N SER A 28 33.39 -9.46 50.94
CA SER A 28 32.35 -8.48 51.27
C SER A 28 32.73 -7.07 50.84
N MET A 29 34.00 -6.67 51.03
CA MET A 29 34.52 -5.39 50.56
C MET A 29 34.46 -5.28 49.02
N GLN A 30 34.82 -6.35 48.30
CA GLN A 30 34.74 -6.38 46.84
C GLN A 30 33.30 -6.22 46.36
N ARG A 31 32.34 -6.93 46.97
CA ARG A 31 30.90 -6.87 46.61
C ARG A 31 30.26 -5.53 46.96
N LEU A 32 30.56 -4.96 48.12
CA LEU A 32 30.08 -3.63 48.52
C LEU A 32 30.65 -2.53 47.62
N SER A 33 31.92 -2.67 47.21
CA SER A 33 32.58 -1.70 46.31
C SER A 33 32.06 -1.79 44.87
N SER A 34 31.83 -3.00 44.34
CA SER A 34 31.32 -3.19 42.98
C SER A 34 29.79 -3.07 42.87
N GLY A 35 29.06 -3.20 43.98
CA GLY A 35 27.61 -3.35 43.99
C GLY A 35 27.12 -4.70 43.43
N MET A 36 28.02 -5.61 43.04
CA MET A 36 27.70 -6.88 42.40
C MET A 36 28.05 -8.05 43.33
N ARG A 37 27.09 -8.94 43.57
CA ARG A 37 27.27 -10.22 44.25
C ARG A 37 28.21 -11.13 43.47
N ILE A 38 28.09 -11.12 42.14
CA ILE A 38 28.91 -11.92 41.22
C ILE A 38 29.79 -10.98 40.41
N ASN A 39 31.09 -10.92 40.75
CA ASN A 39 32.05 -10.05 40.06
C ASN A 39 32.95 -10.83 39.10
N SER A 40 33.18 -12.11 39.38
CA SER A 40 34.02 -12.99 38.58
C SER A 40 33.43 -14.39 38.46
N ALA A 41 33.91 -15.18 37.49
CA ALA A 41 33.50 -16.58 37.32
C ALA A 41 33.87 -17.47 38.53
N LYS A 42 34.78 -17.00 39.40
CA LYS A 42 35.10 -17.68 40.67
C LYS A 42 33.95 -17.60 41.67
N ASP A 43 33.16 -16.53 41.64
CA ASP A 43 32.08 -16.30 42.61
C ASP A 43 30.85 -17.17 42.29
N ASP A 44 30.47 -17.27 41.01
CA ASP A 44 29.42 -18.15 40.49
C ASP A 44 29.51 -18.23 38.94
N ALA A 45 30.06 -19.33 38.42
CA ALA A 45 30.25 -19.52 36.99
C ALA A 45 28.92 -19.59 36.20
N ALA A 46 27.90 -20.27 36.75
CA ALA A 46 26.60 -20.42 36.10
C ALA A 46 25.82 -19.10 36.14
N GLY A 47 25.84 -18.41 37.28
CA GLY A 47 25.24 -17.08 37.44
C GLY A 47 25.86 -16.04 36.51
N MET A 48 27.19 -16.03 36.36
CA MET A 48 27.88 -15.17 35.38
C MET A 48 27.44 -15.45 33.95
N GLN A 49 27.31 -16.72 33.55
CA GLN A 49 26.89 -17.08 32.18
C GLN A 49 25.47 -16.58 31.88
N ILE A 50 24.55 -16.75 32.83
CA ILE A 50 23.17 -16.25 32.69
C ILE A 50 23.17 -14.72 32.64
N ALA A 51 23.87 -14.06 33.55
CA ALA A 51 23.96 -12.60 33.59
C ALA A 51 24.56 -12.01 32.29
N ASN A 52 25.57 -12.65 31.71
CA ASN A 52 26.14 -12.27 30.41
C ASN A 52 25.13 -12.41 29.28
N ARG A 53 24.36 -13.50 29.24
CA ARG A 53 23.29 -13.69 28.25
C ARG A 53 22.18 -12.65 28.39
N LEU A 54 21.72 -12.39 29.62
CA LEU A 54 20.71 -11.36 29.89
C LEU A 54 21.23 -9.97 29.52
N THR A 55 22.51 -9.67 29.79
CA THR A 55 23.14 -8.40 29.38
C THR A 55 23.19 -8.26 27.86
N SER A 56 23.57 -9.32 27.13
CA SER A 56 23.54 -9.32 25.67
C SER A 56 22.11 -9.10 25.15
N GLN A 57 21.11 -9.71 25.78
CA GLN A 57 19.71 -9.53 25.42
C GLN A 57 19.24 -8.10 25.66
N ILE A 58 19.53 -7.50 26.83
CA ILE A 58 19.20 -6.09 27.14
C ILE A 58 19.81 -5.15 26.12
N ASN A 59 21.09 -5.35 25.79
CA ASN A 59 21.77 -4.53 24.78
C ASN A 59 21.12 -4.70 23.39
N GLY A 60 20.76 -5.94 23.02
CA GLY A 60 20.04 -6.25 21.79
C GLY A 60 18.66 -5.57 21.73
N LEU A 61 17.89 -5.63 22.83
CA LEU A 61 16.60 -4.96 22.96
C LEU A 61 16.73 -3.43 22.85
N GLY A 62 17.79 -2.84 23.41
CA GLY A 62 18.06 -1.40 23.28
C GLY A 62 18.38 -0.97 21.84
N VAL A 63 19.12 -1.79 21.09
CA VAL A 63 19.34 -1.55 19.64
C VAL A 63 18.04 -1.73 18.87
N ALA A 64 17.27 -2.78 19.16
CA ALA A 64 15.99 -3.05 18.54
C ALA A 64 14.98 -1.90 18.72
N GLN A 65 14.92 -1.30 19.92
CA GLN A 65 14.10 -0.11 20.16
C GLN A 65 14.54 1.07 19.29
N ARG A 66 15.85 1.32 19.15
CA ARG A 66 16.35 2.38 18.25
C ARG A 66 15.99 2.10 16.79
N ASN A 67 16.20 0.88 16.31
CA ASN A 67 15.83 0.49 14.95
C ASN A 67 14.33 0.64 14.68
N ALA A 68 13.48 0.34 15.66
CA ALA A 68 12.04 0.56 15.55
C ALA A 68 11.68 2.05 15.47
N ASN A 69 12.37 2.92 16.25
CA ASN A 69 12.20 4.36 16.15
C ASN A 69 12.66 4.90 14.78
N ASP A 70 13.80 4.42 14.26
CA ASP A 70 14.28 4.78 12.92
C ASP A 70 13.26 4.37 11.84
N GLY A 71 12.64 3.19 11.99
CA GLY A 71 11.53 2.74 11.14
C GLY A 71 10.31 3.67 11.19
N ILE A 72 9.94 4.17 12.38
CA ILE A 72 8.86 5.16 12.53
C ILE A 72 9.24 6.48 11.83
N SER A 73 10.44 7.02 12.08
CA SER A 73 10.89 8.28 11.48
C SER A 73 10.96 8.21 9.95
N MET A 74 11.39 7.07 9.41
CA MET A 74 11.38 6.82 7.97
C MET A 74 9.96 6.76 7.41
N ALA A 75 9.06 6.00 8.06
CA ALA A 75 7.66 5.92 7.65
C ALA A 75 6.96 7.29 7.69
N GLN A 76 7.26 8.12 8.69
CA GLN A 76 6.72 9.49 8.80
C GLN A 76 7.23 10.41 7.69
N THR A 77 8.50 10.26 7.29
CA THR A 77 9.07 11.05 6.19
C THR A 77 8.42 10.68 4.85
N ALA A 78 8.23 9.38 4.60
CA ALA A 78 7.49 8.91 3.43
C ALA A 78 6.03 9.37 3.44
N GLU A 79 5.33 9.20 4.57
CA GLU A 79 3.93 9.62 4.74
C GLU A 79 3.74 11.12 4.49
N GLY A 80 4.65 11.97 5.01
CA GLY A 80 4.58 13.41 4.80
C GLY A 80 4.76 13.81 3.33
N ALA A 81 5.66 13.14 2.61
CA ALA A 81 5.81 13.35 1.17
C ALA A 81 4.57 12.89 0.38
N MET A 82 4.00 11.74 0.75
CA MET A 82 2.78 11.22 0.13
C MET A 82 1.56 12.12 0.39
N GLN A 83 1.51 12.80 1.54
CA GLN A 83 0.49 13.80 1.82
C GLN A 83 0.57 14.98 0.84
N GLU A 84 1.77 15.47 0.52
CA GLU A 84 1.92 16.52 -0.50
C GLU A 84 1.61 16.02 -1.90
N SER A 85 1.99 14.78 -2.24
CA SER A 85 1.56 14.16 -3.50
C SER A 85 0.03 14.09 -3.62
N SER A 86 -0.68 13.77 -2.53
CA SER A 86 -2.15 13.80 -2.49
C SER A 86 -2.72 15.21 -2.71
N ASN A 87 -2.13 16.25 -2.10
CA ASN A 87 -2.57 17.64 -2.31
C ASN A 87 -2.41 18.07 -3.77
N ILE A 88 -1.29 17.68 -4.39
CA ILE A 88 -1.02 17.96 -5.82
C ILE A 88 -2.03 17.23 -6.72
N LEU A 89 -2.33 15.96 -6.45
CA LEU A 89 -3.35 15.21 -7.19
C LEU A 89 -4.75 15.83 -7.05
N GLN A 90 -5.12 16.32 -5.86
CA GLN A 90 -6.37 17.05 -5.68
C GLN A 90 -6.39 18.36 -6.48
N ARG A 91 -5.28 19.09 -6.55
CA ARG A 91 -5.18 20.27 -7.42
C ARG A 91 -5.31 19.91 -8.91
N MET A 92 -4.68 18.82 -9.35
CA MET A 92 -4.85 18.32 -10.72
C MET A 92 -6.29 17.90 -11.02
N ARG A 93 -6.99 17.34 -10.02
CA ARG A 93 -8.42 17.02 -10.11
C ARG A 93 -9.25 18.27 -10.35
N ASP A 94 -9.01 19.34 -9.59
CA ASP A 94 -9.71 20.62 -9.75
C ASP A 94 -9.49 21.21 -11.15
N LEU A 95 -8.25 21.16 -11.66
CA LEU A 95 -7.91 21.63 -13.00
C LEU A 95 -8.57 20.78 -14.09
N SER A 96 -8.66 19.46 -13.88
CA SER A 96 -9.35 18.55 -14.80
C SER A 96 -10.85 18.82 -14.82
N LEU A 97 -11.48 19.02 -13.66
CA LEU A 97 -12.89 19.45 -13.55
C LEU A 97 -13.12 20.81 -14.21
N GLN A 98 -12.20 21.75 -14.02
CA GLN A 98 -12.26 23.04 -14.68
C GLN A 98 -12.18 22.87 -16.20
N SER A 99 -11.22 22.09 -16.71
CA SER A 99 -11.04 21.85 -18.14
C SER A 99 -12.26 21.17 -18.78
N ALA A 100 -12.92 20.28 -18.04
CA ALA A 100 -14.14 19.59 -18.46
C ALA A 100 -15.33 20.53 -18.69
N ASN A 101 -15.29 21.77 -18.17
CA ASN A 101 -16.38 22.72 -18.37
C ASN A 101 -16.46 23.18 -19.85
N GLY A 102 -17.65 23.10 -20.44
CA GLY A 102 -17.90 23.43 -21.85
C GLY A 102 -17.70 24.90 -22.22
N SER A 103 -17.62 25.81 -21.24
CA SER A 103 -17.31 27.22 -21.50
C SER A 103 -15.85 27.50 -21.84
N ASN A 104 -14.94 26.55 -21.59
CA ASN A 104 -13.51 26.73 -21.83
C ASN A 104 -13.16 26.40 -23.27
N GLY A 105 -12.45 27.31 -23.94
CA GLY A 105 -11.93 27.08 -25.28
C GLY A 105 -10.65 26.23 -25.27
N ALA A 106 -10.18 25.83 -26.46
CA ALA A 106 -8.94 25.07 -26.62
C ALA A 106 -7.71 25.82 -26.06
N GLU A 107 -7.66 27.15 -26.18
CA GLU A 107 -6.57 27.95 -25.61
C GLU A 107 -6.57 27.95 -24.08
N ASP A 108 -7.76 28.03 -23.46
CA ASP A 108 -7.92 27.97 -22.00
C ASP A 108 -7.51 26.60 -21.46
N ARG A 109 -7.96 25.52 -22.12
CA ARG A 109 -7.57 24.15 -21.77
C ARG A 109 -6.06 23.91 -21.93
N ALA A 110 -5.45 24.46 -22.97
CA ALA A 110 -4.00 24.41 -23.14
C ALA A 110 -3.24 25.19 -22.05
N ALA A 111 -3.83 26.27 -21.51
CA ALA A 111 -3.25 26.97 -20.37
C ALA A 111 -3.35 26.14 -19.07
N LEU A 112 -4.51 25.51 -18.82
CA LEU A 112 -4.70 24.58 -17.70
C LEU A 112 -3.74 23.37 -17.78
N GLN A 113 -3.53 22.80 -18.97
CA GLN A 113 -2.61 21.69 -19.19
C GLN A 113 -1.16 22.06 -18.81
N LYS A 114 -0.74 23.32 -18.95
CA LYS A 114 0.61 23.74 -18.50
C LYS A 114 0.75 23.67 -16.99
N GLU A 115 -0.31 24.00 -16.24
CA GLU A 115 -0.33 23.86 -14.78
C GLU A 115 -0.31 22.37 -14.39
N VAL A 116 -1.11 21.53 -15.05
CA VAL A 116 -1.07 20.06 -14.86
C VAL A 116 0.32 19.51 -15.14
N GLY A 117 0.97 19.92 -16.23
CA GLY A 117 2.35 19.52 -16.56
C GLY A 117 3.38 19.89 -15.51
N ALA A 118 3.26 21.08 -14.90
CA ALA A 118 4.13 21.48 -13.80
C ALA A 118 3.88 20.64 -12.53
N LEU A 119 2.61 20.31 -12.24
CA LEU A 119 2.23 19.46 -11.11
C LEU A 119 2.70 18.00 -11.30
N GLN A 120 2.65 17.47 -12.52
CA GLN A 120 3.23 16.16 -12.86
C GLN A 120 4.73 16.12 -12.57
N GLN A 121 5.47 17.15 -13.00
CA GLN A 121 6.90 17.28 -12.73
C GLN A 121 7.18 17.36 -11.22
N GLU A 122 6.34 18.09 -10.49
CA GLU A 122 6.48 18.23 -9.04
C GLU A 122 6.22 16.92 -8.30
N LEU A 123 5.26 16.11 -8.74
CA LEU A 123 5.04 14.76 -8.20
C LEU A 123 6.28 13.87 -8.39
N THR A 124 6.83 13.81 -9.60
CA THR A 124 8.06 13.05 -9.88
C THR A 124 9.22 13.58 -9.05
N ARG A 125 9.36 14.90 -8.92
CA ARG A 125 10.39 15.52 -8.08
C ARG A 125 10.25 15.10 -6.61
N ILE A 126 9.04 15.12 -6.04
CA ILE A 126 8.80 14.67 -4.66
C ILE A 126 9.21 13.20 -4.51
N ALA A 127 8.80 12.33 -5.43
CA ALA A 127 9.14 10.91 -5.39
C ALA A 127 10.66 10.66 -5.41
N GLU A 128 11.39 11.33 -6.31
CA GLU A 128 12.84 11.16 -6.49
C GLU A 128 13.70 11.83 -5.41
N THR A 129 13.21 12.93 -4.82
CA THR A 129 13.97 13.70 -3.82
C THR A 129 13.66 13.30 -2.38
N THR A 130 12.58 12.55 -2.13
CA THR A 130 12.23 12.07 -0.78
C THR A 130 13.19 10.97 -0.32
N LYS A 131 14.06 11.32 0.62
CA LYS A 131 15.13 10.45 1.13
C LYS A 131 15.16 10.44 2.65
N PHE A 132 15.49 9.29 3.22
CA PHE A 132 15.88 9.15 4.62
C PHE A 132 17.34 8.72 4.69
N GLY A 133 18.22 9.64 5.12
CA GLY A 133 19.66 9.44 5.00
C GLY A 133 20.09 9.32 3.53
N ALA A 134 20.66 8.18 3.15
CA ALA A 134 21.11 7.90 1.78
C ALA A 134 20.10 7.08 0.96
N THR A 135 18.97 6.70 1.54
CA THR A 135 17.99 5.80 0.91
C THR A 135 16.80 6.58 0.39
N SER A 136 16.53 6.46 -0.92
CA SER A 136 15.29 6.94 -1.53
C SER A 136 14.10 6.10 -1.06
N LEU A 137 12.98 6.76 -0.82
CA LEU A 137 11.80 6.11 -0.25
C LEU A 137 10.71 5.82 -1.28
N LEU A 138 10.53 6.73 -2.24
CA LEU A 138 9.33 6.77 -3.10
C LEU A 138 9.62 6.61 -4.60
N ASP A 139 10.86 6.38 -5.01
CA ASP A 139 11.28 6.20 -6.42
C ASP A 139 11.19 4.74 -6.91
N GLY A 140 10.60 3.85 -6.11
CA GLY A 140 10.51 2.41 -6.38
C GLY A 140 11.77 1.60 -6.04
N SER A 141 12.92 2.23 -5.76
CA SER A 141 14.15 1.51 -5.40
C SER A 141 14.12 0.91 -4.00
N PHE A 142 13.23 1.41 -3.13
CA PHE A 142 13.09 0.94 -1.76
C PHE A 142 12.62 -0.53 -1.71
N GLY A 143 11.53 -0.85 -2.42
CA GLY A 143 10.91 -2.16 -2.45
C GLY A 143 10.41 -2.59 -1.07
N THR A 144 10.79 -3.80 -0.63
CA THR A 144 10.55 -4.25 0.76
C THR A 144 11.86 -4.29 1.52
N LYS A 145 11.93 -3.56 2.64
CA LYS A 145 13.07 -3.59 3.57
C LYS A 145 12.64 -4.19 4.90
N GLN A 146 13.58 -4.87 5.53
CA GLN A 146 13.36 -5.56 6.80
C GLN A 146 14.07 -4.82 7.93
N PHE A 147 13.32 -4.48 8.98
CA PHE A 147 13.84 -3.85 10.19
C PHE A 147 14.00 -4.88 11.30
N GLN A 148 15.23 -5.03 11.80
CA GLN A 148 15.53 -5.89 12.94
C GLN A 148 15.06 -5.20 14.23
N ILE A 149 13.97 -5.70 14.81
CA ILE A 149 13.29 -5.13 15.98
C ILE A 149 13.32 -6.05 17.19
N GLY A 150 14.18 -7.06 17.18
CA GLY A 150 14.37 -7.94 18.31
C GLY A 150 15.84 -8.27 18.58
N ALA A 151 16.08 -8.92 19.71
CA ALA A 151 17.43 -9.25 20.16
C ALA A 151 17.98 -10.52 19.48
N ASN A 152 17.12 -11.34 18.89
CA ASN A 152 17.52 -12.57 18.19
C ASN A 152 17.36 -12.44 16.67
N ALA A 153 18.06 -13.30 15.93
CA ALA A 153 17.96 -13.33 14.47
C ALA A 153 16.51 -13.55 13.98
N ASN A 154 16.14 -12.84 12.91
CA ASN A 154 14.84 -12.90 12.22
C ASN A 154 13.65 -12.30 12.97
N GLU A 155 13.85 -11.66 14.14
CA GLU A 155 12.80 -10.87 14.81
C GLU A 155 12.63 -9.52 14.12
N THR A 156 11.79 -9.48 13.08
CA THR A 156 11.77 -8.36 12.13
C THR A 156 10.37 -7.88 11.76
N ILE A 157 10.31 -6.63 11.30
CA ILE A 157 9.14 -6.03 10.66
C ILE A 157 9.52 -5.61 9.25
N ASN A 158 8.72 -6.04 8.27
CA ASN A 158 8.89 -5.62 6.89
C ASN A 158 8.15 -4.30 6.66
N VAL A 159 8.79 -3.40 5.93
CA VAL A 159 8.21 -2.14 5.46
C VAL A 159 8.34 -2.14 3.95
N THR A 160 7.25 -1.87 3.26
CA THR A 160 7.19 -1.86 1.79
C THR A 160 6.75 -0.48 1.34
N LEU A 161 7.54 0.13 0.45
CA LEU A 161 7.17 1.37 -0.24
C LEU A 161 7.25 1.13 -1.74
N GLY A 162 6.24 1.62 -2.46
CA GLY A 162 6.16 1.57 -3.92
C GLY A 162 6.77 2.81 -4.57
N ASN A 163 6.78 2.81 -5.91
CA ASN A 163 7.07 4.01 -6.68
C ASN A 163 5.85 4.94 -6.68
N MET A 164 6.04 6.20 -6.29
CA MET A 164 5.00 7.24 -6.22
C MET A 164 5.26 8.40 -7.19
N SER A 165 6.15 8.22 -8.18
CA SER A 165 6.35 9.17 -9.27
C SER A 165 5.17 9.17 -10.25
N ALA A 166 5.02 10.26 -11.02
CA ALA A 166 3.86 10.46 -11.91
C ALA A 166 3.75 9.39 -13.02
N ASP A 167 4.86 8.78 -13.43
CA ASP A 167 4.90 7.70 -14.43
C ASP A 167 4.46 6.33 -13.89
N ALA A 168 4.50 6.15 -12.56
CA ALA A 168 4.27 4.86 -11.90
C ALA A 168 2.94 4.76 -11.15
N ILE A 169 2.23 5.88 -10.97
CA ILE A 169 0.89 5.93 -10.38
C ILE A 169 -0.13 6.31 -11.45
N GLY A 170 -1.35 5.78 -11.34
CA GLY A 170 -2.40 6.04 -12.32
C GLY A 170 -3.46 4.95 -12.34
N ALA A 171 -4.26 4.93 -13.41
CA ALA A 171 -5.28 3.92 -13.61
C ALA A 171 -4.71 2.73 -14.40
N HIS A 172 -4.89 1.54 -13.87
CA HIS A 172 -4.70 0.32 -14.62
C HIS A 172 -5.95 0.05 -15.44
N GLU A 173 -5.82 0.08 -16.76
CA GLU A 173 -6.94 0.01 -17.67
C GLU A 173 -6.82 -1.15 -18.65
N ILE A 174 -7.98 -1.72 -18.97
CA ILE A 174 -8.17 -2.60 -20.12
C ILE A 174 -9.28 -1.94 -20.92
N MET A 175 -8.88 -1.25 -21.99
CA MET A 175 -9.81 -0.61 -22.91
C MET A 175 -10.29 -1.64 -23.92
N GLY A 176 -11.58 -1.63 -24.21
CA GLY A 176 -12.11 -2.51 -25.23
C GLY A 176 -11.69 -2.09 -26.64
N ALA A 177 -11.96 -2.91 -27.67
CA ALA A 177 -11.95 -2.37 -29.04
C ALA A 177 -12.96 -1.23 -29.07
N GLY A 178 -12.52 -0.08 -29.57
CA GLY A 178 -13.41 1.06 -29.77
C GLY A 178 -14.67 0.70 -30.53
N SER A 179 -15.70 1.54 -30.41
CA SER A 179 -17.05 1.31 -30.92
C SER A 179 -17.08 0.59 -32.29
N SER A 180 -17.51 -0.68 -32.30
CA SER A 180 -17.58 -1.50 -33.51
C SER A 180 -18.84 -1.14 -34.29
N THR A 181 -18.67 -0.75 -35.56
CA THR A 181 -19.78 -0.51 -36.48
C THR A 181 -19.90 -1.69 -37.43
N THR A 182 -21.07 -2.35 -37.44
CA THR A 182 -21.36 -3.40 -38.43
C THR A 182 -22.47 -2.94 -39.37
N ALA A 183 -22.14 -2.80 -40.65
CA ALA A 183 -23.13 -2.58 -41.71
C ALA A 183 -23.51 -3.95 -42.28
N ALA A 184 -24.52 -4.62 -41.71
CA ALA A 184 -25.02 -5.86 -42.29
C ALA A 184 -25.86 -5.54 -43.53
N LEU A 185 -25.33 -5.88 -44.72
CA LEU A 185 -26.11 -5.89 -45.96
C LEU A 185 -26.95 -7.17 -46.01
N GLY A 186 -28.18 -7.12 -45.49
CA GLY A 186 -29.17 -8.19 -45.70
C GLY A 186 -30.31 -8.22 -44.67
N ASP A 187 -31.53 -8.04 -45.18
CA ASP A 187 -32.86 -8.40 -44.63
C ASP A 187 -33.13 -8.24 -43.11
N VAL A 188 -33.91 -7.19 -42.78
CA VAL A 188 -34.86 -7.07 -41.64
C VAL A 188 -34.27 -7.17 -40.21
N GLU A 189 -34.22 -6.02 -39.52
CA GLU A 189 -34.55 -5.87 -38.07
C GLU A 189 -33.99 -6.95 -37.11
N THR A 190 -32.73 -7.38 -37.23
CA THR A 190 -32.23 -8.51 -36.40
C THR A 190 -30.79 -8.43 -35.90
N VAL A 191 -30.06 -7.33 -36.13
CA VAL A 191 -28.72 -7.17 -35.52
C VAL A 191 -28.87 -6.49 -34.17
N ALA A 192 -29.12 -7.27 -33.12
CA ALA A 192 -29.10 -6.75 -31.76
C ALA A 192 -27.66 -6.30 -31.41
N LEU A 193 -27.52 -5.24 -30.62
CA LEU A 193 -26.23 -4.67 -30.20
C LEU A 193 -25.26 -5.71 -29.64
N ALA A 194 -25.78 -6.72 -28.96
CA ALA A 194 -24.98 -7.78 -28.38
C ALA A 194 -24.47 -8.84 -29.38
N THR A 195 -25.09 -8.95 -30.56
CA THR A 195 -24.57 -9.76 -31.68
C THR A 195 -23.40 -9.07 -32.39
N ASN A 196 -23.32 -7.72 -32.33
CA ASN A 196 -22.18 -6.95 -32.84
C ASN A 196 -20.89 -7.26 -32.04
N LEU A 197 -21.01 -7.55 -30.74
CA LEU A 197 -19.89 -7.93 -29.89
C LEU A 197 -19.43 -9.40 -30.09
N ASN A 198 -20.14 -10.19 -30.92
CA ASN A 198 -19.83 -11.59 -31.25
C ASN A 198 -19.56 -12.49 -30.02
N ILE A 199 -20.30 -12.28 -28.92
CA ILE A 199 -20.09 -12.98 -27.65
C ILE A 199 -20.75 -14.36 -27.68
N THR A 200 -19.93 -15.42 -27.70
CA THR A 200 -20.42 -16.81 -27.71
C THR A 200 -20.91 -17.31 -26.32
N GLY A 201 -20.75 -16.48 -25.29
CA GLY A 201 -21.04 -16.81 -23.89
C GLY A 201 -19.91 -17.63 -23.28
N ASP A 202 -19.28 -17.14 -22.21
CA ASP A 202 -18.13 -17.77 -21.57
C ASP A 202 -17.97 -17.28 -20.11
N THR A 203 -17.05 -17.91 -19.39
CA THR A 203 -16.62 -17.44 -18.07
C THR A 203 -15.44 -16.49 -18.19
N LEU A 204 -15.65 -15.24 -17.78
CA LEU A 204 -14.63 -14.23 -17.60
C LEU A 204 -14.11 -14.30 -16.16
N ASN A 205 -12.81 -14.48 -15.97
CA ASN A 205 -12.19 -14.40 -14.66
C ASN A 205 -11.43 -13.08 -14.53
N ILE A 206 -11.78 -12.28 -13.52
CA ILE A 206 -11.16 -10.99 -13.22
C ILE A 206 -10.57 -11.07 -11.82
N ASN A 207 -9.24 -10.95 -11.72
CA ASN A 207 -8.49 -10.99 -10.46
C ASN A 207 -8.78 -12.23 -9.58
N GLY A 208 -9.21 -13.34 -10.18
CA GLY A 208 -9.54 -14.59 -9.49
C GLY A 208 -11.04 -14.86 -9.38
N ASP A 209 -11.90 -13.84 -9.50
CA ASP A 209 -13.35 -13.96 -9.41
C ASP A 209 -13.95 -14.28 -10.79
N SER A 210 -14.80 -15.31 -10.84
CA SER A 210 -15.39 -15.81 -12.08
C SER A 210 -16.79 -15.23 -12.30
N LEU A 211 -16.99 -14.64 -13.47
CA LEU A 211 -18.25 -14.12 -13.98
C LEU A 211 -18.67 -14.90 -15.23
N THR A 212 -19.90 -15.41 -15.24
CA THR A 212 -20.46 -16.02 -16.45
C THR A 212 -21.14 -14.94 -17.29
N VAL A 213 -20.56 -14.63 -18.44
CA VAL A 213 -21.16 -13.75 -19.44
C VAL A 213 -21.99 -14.63 -20.38
N SER A 214 -23.29 -14.34 -20.47
CA SER A 214 -24.17 -15.06 -21.39
C SER A 214 -23.93 -14.59 -22.83
N ALA A 215 -24.29 -15.43 -23.81
CA ALA A 215 -24.25 -15.02 -25.21
C ALA A 215 -25.20 -13.84 -25.45
N ASN A 216 -24.83 -12.93 -26.35
CA ASN A 216 -25.63 -11.76 -26.73
C ASN A 216 -26.05 -10.89 -25.54
N VAL A 217 -25.12 -10.56 -24.65
CA VAL A 217 -25.28 -9.49 -23.64
C VAL A 217 -24.53 -8.23 -24.09
N GLY A 218 -25.12 -7.05 -23.93
CA GLY A 218 -24.49 -5.78 -24.28
C GLY A 218 -23.45 -5.30 -23.25
N ALA A 219 -22.61 -4.35 -23.64
CA ALA A 219 -21.49 -3.87 -22.82
C ALA A 219 -21.94 -3.27 -21.47
N ALA A 220 -23.05 -2.55 -21.40
CA ALA A 220 -23.54 -1.93 -20.15
C ALA A 220 -24.00 -3.00 -19.16
N ALA A 221 -24.71 -4.03 -19.64
CA ALA A 221 -25.11 -5.14 -18.79
C ALA A 221 -23.90 -5.95 -18.28
N ILE A 222 -22.85 -6.11 -19.10
CA ILE A 222 -21.59 -6.74 -18.66
C ILE A 222 -20.86 -5.86 -17.64
N ALA A 223 -20.82 -4.54 -17.85
CA ALA A 223 -20.24 -3.60 -16.90
C ALA A 223 -20.93 -3.68 -15.53
N ASP A 224 -22.27 -3.69 -15.50
CA ASP A 224 -23.07 -3.87 -14.29
C ASP A 224 -22.70 -5.19 -13.58
N GLN A 225 -22.64 -6.30 -14.33
CA GLN A 225 -22.26 -7.61 -13.79
C GLN A 225 -20.84 -7.63 -13.20
N ILE A 226 -19.87 -6.94 -13.83
CA ILE A 226 -18.50 -6.83 -13.30
C ILE A 226 -18.48 -5.99 -12.04
N ASN A 227 -19.17 -4.86 -12.02
CA ASN A 227 -19.23 -3.97 -10.86
C ASN A 227 -19.89 -4.64 -9.64
N GLU A 228 -20.84 -5.55 -9.85
CA GLU A 228 -21.46 -6.35 -8.79
C GLU A 228 -20.50 -7.36 -8.13
N LEU A 229 -19.40 -7.76 -8.78
CA LEU A 229 -18.42 -8.69 -8.20
C LEU A 229 -17.65 -8.08 -7.01
N GLY A 230 -17.51 -6.74 -6.99
CA GLY A 230 -16.82 -6.04 -5.90
C GLY A 230 -15.31 -6.33 -5.79
N ASN A 231 -14.68 -6.80 -6.86
CA ASN A 231 -13.26 -7.20 -6.91
C ASN A 231 -12.27 -6.01 -7.05
N GLY A 232 -12.74 -4.77 -6.86
CA GLY A 232 -11.94 -3.56 -6.99
C GLY A 232 -11.69 -3.09 -8.43
N VAL A 233 -12.37 -3.69 -9.41
CA VAL A 233 -12.40 -3.22 -10.81
C VAL A 233 -13.70 -2.46 -11.03
N VAL A 234 -13.60 -1.29 -11.66
CA VAL A 234 -14.73 -0.52 -12.17
C VAL A 234 -14.82 -0.76 -13.67
N ALA A 235 -15.93 -1.31 -14.11
CA ALA A 235 -16.27 -1.47 -15.52
C ALA A 235 -17.26 -0.40 -15.95
N GLU A 236 -17.05 0.15 -17.14
CA GLU A 236 -17.89 1.19 -17.72
C GLU A 236 -18.12 0.88 -19.20
N ALA A 237 -19.38 0.89 -19.62
CA ALA A 237 -19.72 0.87 -21.03
C ALA A 237 -19.73 2.31 -21.55
N LYS A 238 -18.93 2.57 -22.58
CA LYS A 238 -18.77 3.90 -23.16
C LYS A 238 -18.98 3.84 -24.66
N LEU A 239 -19.82 4.73 -25.17
CA LEU A 239 -19.93 5.00 -26.59
C LEU A 239 -19.34 6.37 -26.87
N SER A 240 -18.35 6.43 -27.75
CA SER A 240 -17.87 7.67 -28.34
C SER A 240 -17.99 7.58 -29.85
N THR A 241 -18.71 8.52 -30.46
CA THR A 241 -18.95 8.54 -31.89
C THR A 241 -19.23 9.96 -32.41
N THR A 242 -19.29 10.09 -33.73
CA THR A 242 -19.74 11.32 -34.40
C THR A 242 -20.94 11.00 -35.26
N ILE A 243 -22.01 11.78 -35.10
CA ILE A 243 -23.20 11.74 -35.95
C ILE A 243 -23.11 12.96 -36.88
N ALA A 244 -23.02 12.75 -38.19
CA ALA A 244 -22.80 13.84 -39.15
C ALA A 244 -23.74 13.78 -40.35
N GLY A 245 -24.04 14.93 -40.94
CA GLY A 245 -24.75 15.01 -42.23
C GLY A 245 -26.24 14.68 -42.16
N ILE A 246 -26.89 14.88 -41.01
CA ILE A 246 -28.36 14.79 -40.91
C ILE A 246 -28.97 15.94 -41.73
N THR A 247 -29.97 15.62 -42.55
CA THR A 247 -30.64 16.59 -43.41
C THR A 247 -32.15 16.52 -43.24
N SER A 248 -32.90 17.39 -43.92
CA SER A 248 -34.38 17.35 -43.90
C SER A 248 -34.98 16.11 -44.57
N SER A 249 -34.20 15.36 -45.34
CA SER A 249 -34.62 14.05 -45.86
C SER A 249 -34.32 12.90 -44.90
N SER A 250 -33.64 13.16 -43.77
CA SER A 250 -33.32 12.15 -42.79
C SER A 250 -34.60 11.74 -42.04
N THR A 251 -34.91 10.45 -42.07
CA THR A 251 -36.15 9.86 -41.54
C THR A 251 -35.90 8.65 -40.64
N SER A 252 -34.64 8.28 -40.43
CA SER A 252 -34.26 7.24 -39.48
C SER A 252 -34.53 7.66 -38.03
N VAL A 253 -34.64 6.67 -37.15
CA VAL A 253 -34.75 6.85 -35.69
C VAL A 253 -33.43 6.38 -35.08
N LEU A 254 -32.85 7.21 -34.22
CA LEU A 254 -31.71 6.84 -33.40
C LEU A 254 -32.22 6.28 -32.07
N GLU A 255 -31.94 5.02 -31.79
CA GLU A 255 -32.36 4.28 -30.60
C GLU A 255 -31.13 4.00 -29.74
N MET A 256 -31.21 4.38 -28.46
CA MET A 256 -30.21 4.09 -27.45
C MET A 256 -30.70 2.88 -26.67
N GLU A 257 -29.89 1.82 -26.55
CA GLU A 257 -30.30 0.59 -25.87
C GLU A 257 -29.48 0.33 -24.59
N LYS A 258 -30.14 -0.28 -23.59
CA LYS A 258 -29.49 -0.91 -22.42
C LYS A 258 -30.22 -2.21 -22.07
N GLY A 259 -29.49 -3.30 -21.95
CA GLY A 259 -30.03 -4.63 -21.63
C GLY A 259 -31.03 -5.14 -22.67
N GLY A 260 -30.88 -4.74 -23.93
CA GLY A 260 -31.82 -5.08 -25.02
C GLY A 260 -33.17 -4.35 -24.95
N VAL A 261 -33.23 -3.21 -24.24
CA VAL A 261 -34.40 -2.32 -24.18
C VAL A 261 -33.99 -0.94 -24.66
N ILE A 262 -34.82 -0.32 -25.50
CA ILE A 262 -34.67 1.08 -25.91
C ILE A 262 -34.90 1.98 -24.69
N VAL A 263 -33.84 2.65 -24.24
CA VAL A 263 -33.89 3.61 -23.13
C VAL A 263 -34.27 5.01 -23.60
N ASP A 264 -33.84 5.39 -24.80
CA ASP A 264 -34.17 6.67 -25.44
C ASP A 264 -34.23 6.51 -26.96
N GLN A 265 -35.04 7.35 -27.62
CA GLN A 265 -35.19 7.36 -29.07
C GLN A 265 -35.29 8.78 -29.61
N PHE A 266 -34.73 9.03 -30.79
CA PHE A 266 -34.74 10.31 -31.48
C PHE A 266 -35.15 10.11 -32.94
N ASP A 267 -36.36 10.54 -33.30
CA ASP A 267 -36.87 10.46 -34.67
C ASP A 267 -36.37 11.65 -35.51
N LEU A 268 -35.45 11.40 -36.44
CA LEU A 268 -34.78 12.45 -37.23
C LEU A 268 -35.79 13.19 -38.12
N ALA A 269 -36.90 12.56 -38.51
CA ALA A 269 -37.94 13.22 -39.30
C ALA A 269 -38.56 14.40 -38.54
N THR A 270 -38.63 14.30 -37.21
CA THR A 270 -39.17 15.37 -36.36
C THR A 270 -38.23 16.59 -36.33
N TYR A 271 -36.92 16.37 -36.46
CA TYR A 271 -35.90 17.42 -36.44
C TYR A 271 -35.67 18.13 -37.77
N GLY A 272 -36.04 17.49 -38.89
CA GLY A 272 -36.02 18.14 -40.21
C GLY A 272 -34.63 18.67 -40.62
N GLY A 273 -33.55 18.04 -40.16
CA GLY A 273 -32.17 18.46 -40.40
C GLY A 273 -31.58 19.41 -39.36
N ASP A 274 -32.35 19.83 -38.35
CA ASP A 274 -31.85 20.69 -37.27
C ASP A 274 -31.04 19.89 -36.24
N MET A 275 -29.75 19.76 -36.51
CA MET A 275 -28.79 19.06 -35.66
C MET A 275 -28.54 19.76 -34.32
N GLY A 276 -28.71 21.09 -34.26
CA GLY A 276 -28.59 21.83 -33.01
C GLY A 276 -29.70 21.45 -32.05
N ARG A 277 -30.94 21.42 -32.53
CA ARG A 277 -32.09 20.99 -31.72
C ARG A 277 -32.01 19.52 -31.31
N LEU A 278 -31.51 18.64 -32.20
CA LEU A 278 -31.26 17.24 -31.84
C LEU A 278 -30.23 17.13 -30.71
N ALA A 279 -29.11 17.85 -30.80
CA ALA A 279 -28.09 17.84 -29.75
C ALA A 279 -28.63 18.37 -28.41
N GLU A 280 -29.44 19.43 -28.42
CA GLU A 280 -30.10 19.95 -27.21
C GLU A 280 -31.03 18.91 -26.56
N ASP A 281 -31.84 18.20 -27.36
CA ASP A 281 -32.71 17.15 -26.85
C ASP A 281 -31.91 15.95 -26.30
N MET A 282 -30.80 15.57 -26.96
CA MET A 282 -29.90 14.52 -26.47
C MET A 282 -29.25 14.92 -25.14
N GLN A 283 -28.81 16.17 -25.00
CA GLN A 283 -28.30 16.71 -23.74
C GLN A 283 -29.36 16.71 -22.64
N ALA A 284 -30.62 17.02 -22.97
CA ALA A 284 -31.74 16.98 -22.02
C ALA A 284 -32.01 15.56 -21.49
N LYS A 285 -31.62 14.52 -22.25
CA LYS A 285 -31.65 13.12 -21.81
C LYS A 285 -30.42 12.68 -21.01
N GLY A 286 -29.40 13.55 -20.89
CA GLY A 286 -28.20 13.30 -20.09
C GLY A 286 -26.99 12.81 -20.89
N TYR A 287 -27.08 12.79 -22.23
CA TYR A 287 -25.94 12.44 -23.09
C TYR A 287 -25.05 13.66 -23.34
N ASP A 288 -23.73 13.44 -23.51
CA ASP A 288 -22.81 14.50 -23.92
C ASP A 288 -22.81 14.60 -25.44
N ALA A 289 -23.75 15.39 -25.98
CA ALA A 289 -23.95 15.61 -27.40
C ALA A 289 -23.57 17.05 -27.77
N VAL A 290 -22.40 17.28 -28.37
CA VAL A 290 -21.91 18.62 -28.74
C VAL A 290 -22.01 18.83 -30.25
N PHE A 291 -22.85 19.79 -30.67
CA PHE A 291 -22.94 20.21 -32.06
C PHE A 291 -21.79 21.16 -32.42
N ASP A 292 -21.08 20.88 -33.51
CA ASP A 292 -19.93 21.66 -33.99
C ASP A 292 -20.31 23.01 -34.63
N GLY A 293 -21.60 23.31 -34.77
CA GLY A 293 -22.10 24.51 -35.43
C GLY A 293 -22.18 24.41 -36.95
N THR A 294 -21.77 23.28 -37.55
CA THR A 294 -21.74 23.07 -39.00
C THR A 294 -22.59 21.88 -39.44
N SER A 295 -22.21 20.65 -39.09
CA SER A 295 -22.79 19.44 -39.65
C SER A 295 -22.48 18.16 -38.87
N SER A 296 -21.88 18.27 -37.69
CA SER A 296 -21.54 17.10 -36.87
C SER A 296 -21.89 17.29 -35.40
N ILE A 297 -22.33 16.21 -34.77
CA ILE A 297 -22.53 16.07 -33.33
C ILE A 297 -21.49 15.08 -32.83
N SER A 298 -20.61 15.53 -31.95
CA SER A 298 -19.80 14.64 -31.11
C SER A 298 -20.72 14.06 -30.04
N PHE A 299 -20.86 12.74 -29.98
CA PHE A 299 -21.75 12.07 -29.06
C PHE A 299 -20.95 11.13 -28.17
N ASN A 300 -20.99 11.41 -26.87
CA ASN A 300 -20.47 10.53 -25.84
C ASN A 300 -21.61 10.11 -24.90
N ALA A 301 -21.73 8.81 -24.69
CA ALA A 301 -22.66 8.24 -23.73
C ALA A 301 -21.96 7.19 -22.89
N THR A 302 -22.38 7.09 -21.64
CA THR A 302 -21.96 6.05 -20.71
C THR A 302 -23.19 5.28 -20.27
N ASP A 303 -22.97 4.05 -19.79
CA ASP A 303 -24.03 3.18 -19.29
C ASP A 303 -25.13 2.83 -20.33
N ILE A 304 -24.74 2.74 -21.61
CA ILE A 304 -25.59 2.22 -22.68
C ILE A 304 -24.85 1.12 -23.44
N ASP A 305 -25.59 0.20 -24.06
CA ASP A 305 -25.04 -0.84 -24.91
C ASP A 305 -24.60 -0.30 -26.28
N GLY A 306 -25.10 0.87 -26.71
CA GLY A 306 -24.73 1.55 -27.94
C GLY A 306 -25.87 2.30 -28.63
N ILE A 307 -25.72 2.58 -29.93
CA ILE A 307 -26.74 3.20 -30.81
C ILE A 307 -27.17 2.21 -31.88
N ASP A 308 -28.49 2.08 -32.04
CA ASP A 308 -29.12 1.52 -33.22
C ASP A 308 -29.78 2.63 -34.06
N VAL A 309 -29.64 2.54 -35.37
CA VAL A 309 -30.30 3.43 -36.32
C VAL A 309 -31.31 2.60 -37.08
N THR A 310 -32.59 2.83 -36.79
CA THR A 310 -33.72 2.14 -37.41
C THR A 310 -34.47 3.07 -38.37
N GLY A 311 -35.39 2.53 -39.17
CA GLY A 311 -36.21 3.32 -40.11
C GLY A 311 -35.89 3.02 -41.58
N ALA A 312 -36.93 2.67 -42.33
CA ALA A 312 -36.82 2.28 -43.73
C ALA A 312 -36.87 3.52 -44.66
N GLY A 313 -35.98 3.56 -45.66
CA GLY A 313 -36.09 4.49 -46.80
C GLY A 313 -35.37 5.83 -46.68
N ASP A 314 -34.54 6.04 -45.65
CA ASP A 314 -33.76 7.27 -45.49
C ASP A 314 -32.61 7.38 -46.50
N THR A 315 -32.84 8.04 -47.65
CA THR A 315 -31.81 8.25 -48.69
C THR A 315 -30.70 9.24 -48.31
N SER A 316 -30.73 9.78 -47.10
CA SER A 316 -29.76 10.77 -46.63
C SER A 316 -28.46 10.07 -46.25
N ALA A 317 -27.36 10.46 -46.88
CA ALA A 317 -26.03 9.92 -46.61
C ALA A 317 -25.44 10.44 -45.28
N PHE A 318 -26.25 10.54 -44.22
CA PHE A 318 -25.75 10.87 -42.90
C PHE A 318 -24.92 9.70 -42.37
N THR A 319 -23.97 10.01 -41.49
CA THR A 319 -23.02 9.04 -40.97
C THR A 319 -23.11 8.95 -39.46
N VAL A 320 -22.86 7.75 -38.94
CA VAL A 320 -22.65 7.50 -37.51
C VAL A 320 -21.30 6.78 -37.39
N GLY A 321 -20.37 7.33 -36.63
CA GLY A 321 -18.99 6.82 -36.54
C GLY A 321 -18.25 6.89 -37.88
N GLY A 322 -18.62 7.81 -38.76
CA GLY A 322 -18.09 7.92 -40.12
C GLY A 322 -18.68 6.93 -41.13
N GLN A 323 -19.50 5.98 -40.69
CA GLN A 323 -20.18 5.01 -41.55
C GLN A 323 -21.51 5.56 -42.05
N ALA A 324 -21.71 5.54 -43.36
CA ALA A 324 -22.96 5.99 -43.96
C ALA A 324 -24.11 5.05 -43.60
N VAL A 325 -25.21 5.61 -43.13
CA VAL A 325 -26.46 4.90 -42.92
C VAL A 325 -27.10 4.66 -44.29
N ALA A 326 -27.09 3.42 -44.77
CA ALA A 326 -27.54 3.08 -46.13
C ALA A 326 -29.01 2.64 -46.16
N SER A 327 -29.82 3.37 -46.94
CA SER A 327 -31.29 3.41 -46.89
C SER A 327 -32.09 2.16 -47.30
N THR A 328 -31.47 1.10 -47.80
CA THR A 328 -32.24 0.17 -48.64
C THR A 328 -33.00 -0.91 -47.86
N THR A 329 -32.56 -1.38 -46.69
CA THR A 329 -33.37 -2.25 -45.80
C THR A 329 -32.71 -2.64 -44.45
N GLY A 330 -31.65 -1.96 -43.98
CA GLY A 330 -30.87 -2.41 -42.81
C GLY A 330 -30.75 -1.36 -41.71
N SER A 331 -30.87 -1.79 -40.45
CA SER A 331 -30.48 -0.98 -39.28
C SER A 331 -28.95 -0.91 -39.18
N LEU A 332 -28.40 0.25 -38.83
CA LEU A 332 -26.98 0.37 -38.46
C LEU A 332 -26.87 0.25 -36.94
N SER A 333 -26.08 -0.70 -36.47
CA SER A 333 -25.84 -0.91 -35.05
C SER A 333 -24.40 -0.62 -34.69
N MET A 334 -24.19 0.12 -33.61
CA MET A 334 -22.88 0.47 -33.09
C MET A 334 -22.84 0.25 -31.59
N SER A 335 -22.09 -0.76 -31.17
CA SER A 335 -21.99 -1.11 -29.76
C SER A 335 -21.00 -0.20 -29.01
N SER A 336 -21.29 0.04 -27.74
CA SER A 336 -20.35 0.65 -26.79
C SER A 336 -19.13 -0.23 -26.60
N GLN A 337 -17.99 0.40 -26.31
CA GLN A 337 -16.81 -0.29 -25.82
C GLN A 337 -16.97 -0.57 -24.31
N LEU A 338 -16.37 -1.66 -23.84
CA LEU A 338 -16.31 -2.00 -22.43
C LEU A 338 -14.92 -1.66 -21.89
N ASP A 339 -14.85 -0.66 -21.01
CA ASP A 339 -13.60 -0.21 -20.39
C ASP A 339 -13.54 -0.66 -18.93
N LEU A 340 -12.46 -1.34 -18.56
CA LEU A 340 -12.18 -1.74 -17.19
C LEU A 340 -11.08 -0.86 -16.61
N SER A 341 -11.21 -0.51 -15.34
CA SER A 341 -10.21 0.27 -14.63
C SER A 341 -10.08 -0.08 -13.16
N SER A 342 -8.89 0.12 -12.61
CA SER A 342 -8.61 -0.06 -11.19
C SER A 342 -7.36 0.72 -10.78
N SER A 343 -7.19 0.95 -9.48
CA SER A 343 -5.92 1.43 -8.91
C SER A 343 -4.86 0.33 -8.82
N ASN A 344 -5.26 -0.94 -8.97
CA ASN A 344 -4.37 -2.10 -8.99
C ASN A 344 -4.37 -2.76 -10.36
N LYS A 345 -3.32 -3.55 -10.66
CA LYS A 345 -3.28 -4.32 -11.91
C LYS A 345 -4.50 -5.23 -12.04
N ILE A 346 -5.09 -5.23 -13.23
CA ILE A 346 -6.20 -6.11 -13.59
C ILE A 346 -5.63 -7.31 -14.32
N GLY A 347 -5.83 -8.49 -13.77
CA GLY A 347 -5.57 -9.76 -14.43
C GLY A 347 -6.88 -10.34 -14.96
N ILE A 348 -6.90 -10.67 -16.25
CA ILE A 348 -8.05 -11.29 -16.89
C ILE A 348 -7.67 -12.64 -17.47
N SER A 349 -8.52 -13.64 -17.31
CA SER A 349 -8.40 -14.94 -17.97
C SER A 349 -9.77 -15.50 -18.36
N GLY A 350 -9.78 -16.40 -19.35
CA GLY A 350 -11.00 -16.99 -19.94
C GLY A 350 -10.65 -17.62 -21.29
N THR A 351 -11.62 -18.15 -22.03
CA THR A 351 -11.37 -18.76 -23.35
C THR A 351 -11.72 -17.85 -24.52
N ASN A 352 -12.70 -16.96 -24.34
CA ASN A 352 -13.16 -15.98 -25.34
C ASN A 352 -13.17 -14.54 -24.75
N VAL A 353 -12.12 -14.17 -24.03
CA VAL A 353 -12.00 -12.85 -23.39
C VAL A 353 -11.94 -11.72 -24.42
N ASP A 354 -11.31 -12.00 -25.56
CA ASP A 354 -11.21 -11.08 -26.69
C ASP A 354 -12.57 -10.78 -27.32
N GLU A 355 -13.51 -11.72 -27.32
CA GLU A 355 -14.89 -11.44 -27.75
C GLU A 355 -15.61 -10.51 -26.75
N ILE A 356 -15.40 -10.70 -25.44
CA ILE A 356 -16.08 -9.94 -24.39
C ILE A 356 -15.53 -8.50 -24.26
N LEU A 357 -14.22 -8.32 -24.37
CA LEU A 357 -13.54 -7.03 -24.23
C LEU A 357 -13.17 -6.42 -25.59
N GLY A 358 -13.54 -7.03 -26.72
CA GLY A 358 -13.27 -6.48 -28.05
C GLY A 358 -11.79 -6.48 -28.46
N GLY A 359 -11.17 -7.64 -28.67
CA GLY A 359 -9.95 -7.82 -29.47
C GLY A 359 -8.63 -7.17 -28.99
N THR A 360 -8.66 -6.26 -28.02
CA THR A 360 -7.47 -5.60 -27.43
C THR A 360 -6.72 -6.52 -26.45
N VAL A 361 -7.38 -7.57 -25.99
CA VAL A 361 -6.84 -8.62 -25.11
C VAL A 361 -6.74 -9.92 -25.90
N ALA A 362 -5.76 -10.78 -25.59
CA ALA A 362 -5.72 -12.11 -26.21
C ALA A 362 -6.91 -12.95 -25.74
N SER A 363 -7.35 -13.93 -26.54
CA SER A 363 -8.52 -14.76 -26.24
C SER A 363 -8.42 -15.51 -24.90
N THR A 364 -7.20 -15.89 -24.51
CA THR A 364 -6.91 -16.54 -23.23
C THR A 364 -6.80 -15.59 -22.03
N GLY A 365 -6.90 -14.28 -22.26
CA GLY A 365 -6.75 -13.23 -21.27
C GLY A 365 -5.50 -12.37 -21.44
N GLY A 366 -5.25 -11.51 -20.46
CA GLY A 366 -4.18 -10.52 -20.47
C GLY A 366 -4.10 -9.72 -19.18
N ALA A 367 -3.24 -8.72 -19.18
CA ALA A 367 -3.06 -7.81 -18.05
C ALA A 367 -3.32 -6.36 -18.49
N SER A 368 -3.83 -5.55 -17.56
CA SER A 368 -4.04 -4.12 -17.76
C SER A 368 -2.76 -3.36 -18.12
N ALA A 369 -2.90 -2.38 -19.01
CA ALA A 369 -1.90 -1.33 -19.20
C ALA A 369 -2.04 -0.26 -18.10
N LEU A 370 -0.98 0.49 -17.82
CA LEU A 370 -1.05 1.63 -16.91
C LEU A 370 -1.23 2.90 -17.74
N THR A 371 -2.33 3.61 -17.52
CA THR A 371 -2.50 5.01 -17.89
C THR A 371 -1.94 5.83 -16.72
N SER A 372 -0.72 6.33 -16.86
CA SER A 372 -0.02 7.02 -15.78
C SER A 372 -0.46 8.47 -15.62
N VAL A 373 -0.24 9.05 -14.44
CA VAL A 373 -0.49 10.47 -14.18
C VAL A 373 0.35 11.37 -15.08
N GLU A 374 1.56 10.94 -15.47
CA GLU A 374 2.40 11.65 -16.44
C GLU A 374 1.76 11.72 -17.84
N ALA A 375 0.99 10.71 -18.23
CA ALA A 375 0.32 10.65 -19.53
C ALA A 375 -0.98 11.48 -19.59
N ILE A 376 -1.38 12.14 -18.50
CA ILE A 376 -2.61 12.95 -18.47
C ILE A 376 -2.50 14.14 -19.42
N ASP A 377 -3.48 14.25 -20.32
CA ASP A 377 -3.68 15.38 -21.21
C ASP A 377 -5.13 15.88 -21.17
N ILE A 378 -5.32 17.11 -20.71
CA ILE A 378 -6.60 17.80 -20.62
C ILE A 378 -6.78 18.90 -21.68
N SER A 379 -5.89 18.97 -22.69
CA SER A 379 -5.89 20.02 -23.72
C SER A 379 -6.79 19.75 -24.94
N GLY A 380 -7.49 18.61 -24.96
CA GLY A 380 -8.34 18.19 -26.07
C GLY A 380 -9.50 19.14 -26.40
N ALA A 381 -10.00 19.03 -27.64
CA ALA A 381 -11.16 19.79 -28.12
C ALA A 381 -12.46 19.44 -27.37
N ASP A 382 -12.51 18.25 -26.77
CA ASP A 382 -13.69 17.70 -26.08
C ASP A 382 -13.41 17.44 -24.58
N SER A 383 -14.50 17.29 -23.81
CA SER A 383 -14.48 16.97 -22.38
C SER A 383 -13.86 15.59 -22.06
N ALA A 384 -13.71 14.72 -23.08
CA ALA A 384 -13.29 13.34 -22.93
C ALA A 384 -11.90 13.18 -22.28
N GLY A 385 -10.92 14.01 -22.66
CA GLY A 385 -9.57 13.96 -22.06
C GLY A 385 -9.59 14.33 -20.58
N ALA A 386 -10.40 15.32 -20.21
CA ALA A 386 -10.58 15.72 -18.81
C ALA A 386 -11.28 14.63 -17.98
N GLN A 387 -12.26 13.91 -18.54
CA GLN A 387 -12.91 12.78 -17.86
C GLN A 387 -11.93 11.62 -17.63
N SER A 388 -11.13 11.26 -18.64
CA SER A 388 -10.07 10.24 -18.49
C SER A 388 -9.00 10.65 -17.48
N ALA A 389 -8.67 11.95 -17.41
CA ALA A 389 -7.76 12.49 -16.41
C ALA A 389 -8.30 12.29 -14.99
N LEU A 390 -9.58 12.55 -14.74
CA LEU A 390 -10.21 12.36 -13.42
C LEU A 390 -10.12 10.90 -12.96
N LYS A 391 -10.40 9.96 -13.87
CA LYS A 391 -10.30 8.52 -13.61
C LYS A 391 -8.88 8.11 -13.23
N THR A 392 -7.89 8.61 -13.96
CA THR A 392 -6.45 8.37 -13.68
C THR A 392 -6.04 8.96 -12.33
N ILE A 393 -6.48 10.19 -12.02
CA ILE A 393 -6.17 10.88 -10.77
C ILE A 393 -6.81 10.18 -9.57
N ASP A 394 -8.06 9.74 -9.69
CA ASP A 394 -8.75 9.00 -8.62
C ASP A 394 -8.07 7.66 -8.32
N ALA A 395 -7.64 6.94 -9.36
CA ALA A 395 -6.87 5.71 -9.20
C ALA A 395 -5.51 5.98 -8.51
N ALA A 396 -4.80 7.04 -8.90
CA ALA A 396 -3.55 7.45 -8.27
C ALA A 396 -3.74 7.87 -6.80
N LEU A 397 -4.79 8.62 -6.48
CA LEU A 397 -5.16 8.97 -5.09
C LEU A 397 -5.43 7.71 -4.27
N ALA A 398 -6.20 6.76 -4.80
CA ALA A 398 -6.48 5.49 -4.13
C ALA A 398 -5.20 4.67 -3.88
N GLN A 399 -4.26 4.68 -4.83
CA GLN A 399 -2.96 4.01 -4.68
C GLN A 399 -2.11 4.65 -3.57
N ILE A 400 -2.06 5.99 -3.53
CA ILE A 400 -1.37 6.73 -2.46
C ILE A 400 -2.03 6.44 -1.11
N ASP A 401 -3.35 6.54 -0.99
CA ASP A 401 -4.06 6.30 0.26
C ASP A 401 -3.89 4.87 0.78
N SER A 402 -3.86 3.87 -0.11
CA SER A 402 -3.54 2.49 0.25
C SER A 402 -2.13 2.35 0.83
N SER A 403 -1.13 2.97 0.20
CA SER A 403 0.25 2.96 0.69
C SER A 403 0.38 3.70 2.04
N ARG A 404 -0.29 4.85 2.20
CA ARG A 404 -0.34 5.62 3.46
C ARG A 404 -0.99 4.83 4.59
N ALA A 405 -2.11 4.16 4.31
CA ALA A 405 -2.76 3.26 5.25
C ALA A 405 -1.82 2.12 5.70
N GLY A 406 -1.06 1.55 4.76
CA GLY A 406 -0.01 0.56 5.06
C GLY A 406 1.08 1.10 5.98
N LEU A 407 1.59 2.30 5.71
CA LEU A 407 2.58 2.98 6.57
C LEU A 407 2.02 3.28 7.97
N GLY A 408 0.76 3.74 8.07
CA GLY A 408 0.09 3.96 9.34
C GLY A 408 -0.02 2.68 10.17
N ALA A 409 -0.39 1.56 9.56
CA ALA A 409 -0.42 0.26 10.23
C ALA A 409 0.97 -0.18 10.73
N VAL A 410 2.01 0.04 9.92
CA VAL A 410 3.41 -0.23 10.29
C VAL A 410 3.87 0.66 11.45
N GLN A 411 3.53 1.95 11.47
CA GLN A 411 3.83 2.86 12.58
C GLN A 411 3.19 2.39 13.91
N ASN A 412 1.93 1.97 13.86
CA ASN A 412 1.24 1.39 15.02
C ASN A 412 1.94 0.11 15.49
N ARG A 413 2.32 -0.77 14.56
CA ARG A 413 3.04 -2.00 14.86
C ARG A 413 4.40 -1.73 15.50
N PHE A 414 5.17 -0.77 15.00
CA PHE A 414 6.44 -0.37 15.64
C PHE A 414 6.20 0.20 17.03
N SER A 415 5.17 1.04 17.23
CA SER A 415 4.85 1.62 18.53
C SER A 415 4.51 0.55 19.58
N HIS A 416 3.65 -0.42 19.23
CA HIS A 416 3.36 -1.55 20.10
C HIS A 416 4.60 -2.42 20.37
N THR A 417 5.44 -2.61 19.34
CA THR A 417 6.68 -3.37 19.48
C THR A 417 7.63 -2.67 20.46
N ILE A 418 7.81 -1.35 20.37
CA ILE A 418 8.64 -0.56 21.29
C ILE A 418 8.17 -0.72 22.74
N SER A 419 6.85 -0.60 22.99
CA SER A 419 6.29 -0.80 24.33
C SER A 419 6.53 -2.22 24.85
N ASN A 420 6.37 -3.24 23.99
CA ASN A 420 6.66 -4.62 24.37
C ASN A 420 8.15 -4.84 24.67
N LEU A 421 9.05 -4.33 23.82
CA LEU A 421 10.50 -4.41 24.03
C LEU A 421 10.93 -3.69 25.32
N ALA A 422 10.29 -2.56 25.65
CA ALA A 422 10.54 -1.84 26.89
C ALA A 422 10.18 -2.69 28.11
N ASN A 423 8.99 -3.30 28.11
CA ASN A 423 8.56 -4.22 29.16
C ASN A 423 9.48 -5.43 29.30
N ILE A 424 9.91 -6.02 28.18
CA ILE A 424 10.84 -7.17 28.21
C ILE A 424 12.19 -6.72 28.75
N SER A 425 12.72 -5.58 28.30
CA SER A 425 14.00 -5.02 28.76
C SER A 425 13.99 -4.77 30.27
N GLU A 426 12.90 -4.20 30.80
CA GLU A 426 12.71 -3.97 32.24
C GLU A 426 12.70 -5.30 33.04
N ASN A 427 11.92 -6.28 32.59
CA ASN A 427 11.83 -7.59 33.25
C ASN A 427 13.16 -8.36 33.22
N VAL A 428 13.86 -8.32 32.09
CA VAL A 428 15.19 -8.95 31.92
C VAL A 428 16.23 -8.22 32.77
N SER A 429 16.17 -6.89 32.86
CA SER A 429 17.03 -6.09 33.74
C SER A 429 16.79 -6.41 35.21
N SER A 430 15.53 -6.51 35.65
CA SER A 430 15.16 -6.94 37.00
C SER A 430 15.67 -8.35 37.31
N SER A 431 15.53 -9.28 36.35
CA SER A 431 16.03 -10.65 36.48
C SER A 431 17.55 -10.69 36.59
N ARG A 432 18.27 -9.88 35.80
CA ARG A 432 19.72 -9.74 35.88
C ARG A 432 20.14 -9.17 37.24
N SER A 433 19.46 -8.13 37.72
CA SER A 433 19.72 -7.50 39.03
C SER A 433 19.60 -8.52 40.17
N ARG A 434 18.55 -9.34 40.19
CA ARG A 434 18.40 -10.42 41.19
C ARG A 434 19.53 -11.45 41.18
N ILE A 435 20.16 -11.66 40.01
CA ILE A 435 21.27 -12.62 39.87
C ILE A 435 22.60 -11.96 40.25
N GLN A 436 22.87 -10.76 39.74
CA GLN A 436 24.19 -10.16 39.75
C GLN A 436 24.40 -9.12 40.85
N ASP A 437 23.36 -8.38 41.25
CA ASP A 437 23.49 -7.27 42.19
C ASP A 437 23.55 -7.77 43.63
N THR A 438 24.25 -7.02 44.48
CA THR A 438 24.41 -7.36 45.90
C THR A 438 23.32 -6.73 46.77
N ASP A 439 22.86 -7.46 47.78
CA ASP A 439 22.07 -6.88 48.87
C ASP A 439 23.04 -6.20 49.85
N PHE A 440 23.08 -4.87 49.82
CA PHE A 440 23.96 -4.06 50.66
C PHE A 440 23.73 -4.30 52.16
N ALA A 441 22.49 -4.54 52.60
CA ALA A 441 22.20 -4.72 54.01
C ALA A 441 22.78 -6.05 54.52
N SER A 442 22.57 -7.13 53.77
CA SER A 442 23.11 -8.45 54.08
C SER A 442 24.64 -8.48 54.00
N GLU A 443 25.23 -7.88 52.97
CA GLU A 443 26.69 -7.87 52.79
C GLU A 443 27.40 -6.97 53.83
N THR A 444 26.77 -5.88 54.26
CA THR A 444 27.29 -5.05 55.38
C THR A 444 27.29 -5.83 56.69
N ALA A 445 26.23 -6.58 56.99
CA ALA A 445 26.18 -7.44 58.17
C ALA A 445 27.26 -8.52 58.15
N ASN A 446 27.50 -9.14 56.98
CA ASN A 446 28.57 -10.12 56.79
C ASN A 446 29.96 -9.49 56.92
N MET A 447 30.18 -8.29 56.36
CA MET A 447 31.41 -7.53 56.52
C MET A 447 31.70 -7.27 58.00
N THR A 448 30.73 -6.72 58.74
CA THR A 448 30.88 -6.43 60.18
C THR A 448 31.13 -7.71 60.98
N LYS A 449 30.43 -8.81 60.68
CA LYS A 449 30.68 -10.12 61.29
C LYS A 449 32.11 -10.59 61.04
N ASN A 450 32.60 -10.51 59.80
CA ASN A 450 33.95 -10.93 59.43
C ASN A 450 35.03 -10.02 60.06
N GLN A 451 34.78 -8.71 60.20
CA GLN A 451 35.65 -7.78 60.95
C GLN A 451 35.74 -8.16 62.43
N ILE A 452 34.60 -8.44 63.08
CA ILE A 452 34.56 -8.86 64.49
C ILE A 452 35.28 -10.21 64.66
N LEU A 453 35.06 -11.17 63.76
CA LEU A 453 35.75 -12.46 63.77
C LEU A 453 37.25 -12.34 63.53
N GLN A 454 37.68 -11.40 62.69
CA GLN A 454 39.11 -11.11 62.48
C GLN A 454 39.74 -10.54 63.75
N GLN A 455 39.08 -9.60 64.43
CA GLN A 455 39.54 -9.05 65.72
C GLN A 455 39.56 -10.10 66.83
N ALA A 456 38.53 -10.95 66.91
CA ALA A 456 38.50 -12.06 67.87
C ALA A 456 39.56 -13.13 67.54
N GLY A 457 39.77 -13.41 66.26
CA GLY A 457 40.75 -14.38 65.77
C GLY A 457 42.20 -13.97 66.07
N THR A 458 42.55 -12.69 65.97
CA THR A 458 43.88 -12.19 66.36
C THR A 458 44.10 -12.27 67.87
N SER A 459 43.07 -11.99 68.67
CA SER A 459 43.10 -12.14 70.13
C SER A 459 43.26 -13.61 70.56
N ILE A 460 42.48 -14.53 69.97
CA ILE A 460 42.59 -15.97 70.25
C ILE A 460 43.92 -16.54 69.76
N LEU A 461 44.43 -16.07 68.61
CA LEU A 461 45.74 -16.47 68.10
C LEU A 461 46.86 -16.02 69.04
N SER A 462 46.79 -14.79 69.58
CA SER A 462 47.78 -14.31 70.55
C SER A 462 47.73 -15.13 71.85
N GLN A 463 46.53 -15.45 72.35
CA GLN A 463 46.34 -16.32 73.51
C GLN A 463 46.84 -17.75 73.27
N ALA A 464 46.54 -18.31 72.09
CA ALA A 464 46.98 -19.66 71.70
C ALA A 464 48.50 -19.75 71.57
N ASN A 465 49.18 -18.67 71.18
CA ASN A 465 50.64 -18.59 71.09
C ASN A 465 51.33 -18.47 72.47
N GLN A 466 50.61 -18.09 73.53
CA GLN A 466 51.14 -18.05 74.90
C GLN A 466 51.13 -19.42 75.60
N ILE A 467 50.27 -20.35 75.17
CA ILE A 467 50.14 -21.69 75.78
C ILE A 467 51.46 -22.48 75.79
N PRO A 468 52.24 -22.55 74.68
CA PRO A 468 53.54 -23.22 74.69
C PRO A 468 54.59 -22.50 75.56
N GLN A 469 54.52 -21.17 75.69
CA GLN A 469 55.44 -20.40 76.55
C GLN A 469 55.18 -20.67 78.03
N ALA A 470 53.91 -20.76 78.44
CA ALA A 470 53.53 -21.15 79.79
C ALA A 470 53.93 -22.61 80.10
N ALA A 471 53.91 -23.50 79.10
CA ALA A 471 54.40 -24.87 79.24
C ALA A 471 55.92 -24.95 79.42
N ILE A 472 56.67 -24.12 78.69
CA ILE A 472 58.14 -24.02 78.83
C ILE A 472 58.52 -23.42 80.19
N SER A 473 57.75 -22.47 80.73
CA SER A 473 58.00 -21.92 82.08
C SER A 473 57.71 -22.90 83.22
N LEU A 474 57.08 -24.05 82.94
CA LEU A 474 56.85 -25.15 83.89
C LEU A 474 57.91 -26.25 83.78
N LEU A 475 58.73 -26.22 82.72
CA LEU A 475 59.79 -27.18 82.42
C LEU A 475 61.21 -26.61 82.68
N GLY A 476 61.30 -25.33 83.04
CA GLY A 476 62.54 -24.60 83.36
C GLY A 476 62.60 -24.13 84.80
#